data_AF-M0AF48-F1
#
_entry.id   AF-M0AF48-F1
#
_cell.length_a   1.000
_cell.length_b   1.000
_cell.length_c   1.000
_cell.angle_alpha   90.00
_cell.angle_beta   90.00
_cell.angle_gamma   90.00
#
_symmetry.space_group_name_H-M   'P 1'
#
loop_
_entity.id
_entity.type
_entity.pdbx_description
1 polymer ?
#
loop_
_entity_poly.entity_id
_entity_poly.type
_entity_poly.pdbx_seq_one_letter_code
_entity_poly.pdbx_strand_id
1 'polypeptide(L)'
;MPSNHDREPQHQSPREQIDALAEQYGVDVDDLLIQSRRRDPMYKGTDADHAKAEWFAQLWQQAVKQRESDRIHVRGVHYTVYMSDMDVEPPTDCSWDTYDNTQRCYGYLEECAVLARILGYIPLDGIIDKRADTRTVTEYHILRMLINLQMKLGNSRAGDSKSGAKIGR
;
A
#
# COMPACT_ATOMS: atom_id res chain seq x y z
N MET A 1 -3.55 -10.98 -34.54
CA MET A 1 -2.89 -9.79 -33.98
C MET A 1 -3.77 -8.61 -34.32
N PRO A 2 -4.38 -7.87 -33.37
CA PRO A 2 -5.12 -6.67 -33.72
C PRO A 2 -4.13 -5.59 -34.17
N SER A 3 -4.52 -4.85 -35.21
CA SER A 3 -3.72 -3.87 -35.94
C SER A 3 -3.51 -2.60 -35.12
N ASN A 4 -2.32 -2.01 -35.23
CA ASN A 4 -1.84 -0.88 -34.43
C ASN A 4 -2.40 0.49 -34.92
N HIS A 5 -3.64 0.55 -35.42
CA HIS A 5 -4.18 1.71 -36.16
C HIS A 5 -5.43 2.37 -35.57
N ASP A 6 -5.92 1.92 -34.41
CA ASP A 6 -7.11 2.51 -33.75
C ASP A 6 -6.83 2.96 -32.30
N ARG A 7 -5.62 3.48 -32.01
CA ARG A 7 -5.42 4.22 -30.75
C ARG A 7 -5.95 5.64 -30.97
N GLU A 8 -7.22 5.87 -30.62
CA GLU A 8 -7.73 7.22 -30.34
C GLU A 8 -6.71 7.98 -29.46
N PRO A 9 -6.56 9.32 -29.61
CA PRO A 9 -5.61 10.08 -28.82
C PRO A 9 -5.86 9.76 -27.34
N GLN A 10 -4.90 9.05 -26.75
CA GLN A 10 -4.99 8.54 -25.38
C GLN A 10 -5.27 9.76 -24.48
N HIS A 11 -6.35 9.70 -23.70
CA HIS A 11 -6.87 10.78 -22.85
C HIS A 11 -5.80 11.74 -22.33
N GLN A 12 -6.05 13.05 -22.45
CA GLN A 12 -5.24 14.10 -21.80
C GLN A 12 -4.89 13.68 -20.36
N SER A 13 -3.64 13.84 -19.98
CA SER A 13 -3.19 13.58 -18.62
C SER A 13 -3.96 14.46 -17.61
N PRO A 14 -4.09 14.04 -16.34
CA PRO A 14 -4.72 14.87 -15.31
C PRO A 14 -4.15 16.29 -15.25
N ARG A 15 -2.82 16.42 -15.40
CA ARG A 15 -2.13 17.71 -15.46
C ARG A 15 -2.62 18.59 -16.60
N GLU A 16 -2.69 18.07 -17.82
CA GLU A 16 -3.18 18.82 -18.98
C GLU A 16 -4.64 19.25 -18.81
N GLN A 17 -5.47 18.42 -18.18
CA GLN A 17 -6.85 18.77 -17.87
C GLN A 17 -6.93 19.93 -16.86
N ILE A 18 -6.10 19.91 -15.81
CA ILE A 18 -6.04 21.01 -14.84
C ILE A 18 -5.48 22.29 -15.47
N ASP A 19 -4.43 22.20 -16.29
CA ASP A 19 -3.87 23.36 -16.98
C ASP A 19 -4.92 24.00 -17.91
N ALA A 20 -5.68 23.18 -18.65
CA ALA A 20 -6.78 23.66 -19.51
C ALA A 20 -7.94 24.28 -18.69
N LEU A 21 -8.28 23.73 -17.53
CA LEU A 21 -9.30 24.30 -16.64
C LEU A 21 -8.84 25.64 -16.05
N ALA A 22 -7.58 25.76 -15.64
CA ALA A 22 -7.04 27.02 -15.11
C ALA A 22 -7.10 28.12 -16.17
N GLU A 23 -6.72 27.80 -17.41
CA GLU A 23 -6.85 28.71 -18.55
C GLU A 23 -8.31 29.08 -18.83
N GLN A 24 -9.22 28.09 -18.84
CA GLN A 24 -10.65 28.30 -19.08
C GLN A 24 -11.28 29.26 -18.06
N TYR A 25 -10.91 29.15 -16.78
CA TYR A 25 -11.48 29.97 -15.70
C TYR A 25 -10.66 31.22 -15.38
N GLY A 26 -9.48 31.39 -15.97
CA GLY A 26 -8.59 32.52 -15.71
C GLY A 26 -8.08 32.56 -14.27
N VAL A 27 -7.86 31.40 -13.65
CA VAL A 27 -7.37 31.25 -12.26
C VAL A 27 -5.97 30.66 -12.23
N ASP A 28 -5.27 30.76 -11.10
CA ASP A 28 -4.01 30.03 -10.95
C ASP A 28 -4.31 28.53 -10.82
N VAL A 29 -3.43 27.70 -11.39
CA VAL A 29 -3.49 26.25 -11.24
C VAL A 29 -3.55 25.84 -9.76
N ASP A 30 -2.79 26.51 -8.90
CA ASP A 30 -2.74 26.21 -7.47
C ASP A 30 -4.10 26.42 -6.77
N ASP A 31 -4.99 27.24 -7.33
CA ASP A 31 -6.35 27.43 -6.80
C ASP A 31 -7.28 26.24 -7.15
N LEU A 32 -6.92 25.43 -8.15
CA LEU A 32 -7.66 24.22 -8.54
C LEU A 32 -7.18 22.96 -7.82
N LEU A 33 -6.00 23.02 -7.19
CA LEU A 33 -5.39 21.87 -6.53
C LEU A 33 -5.78 21.78 -5.06
N ILE A 34 -5.93 20.56 -4.56
CA ILE A 34 -6.24 20.29 -3.14
C ILE A 34 -4.93 20.25 -2.32
N GLN A 35 -3.83 19.85 -2.96
CA GLN A 35 -2.50 19.81 -2.38
C GLN A 35 -1.50 20.58 -3.25
N SER A 36 -0.25 20.69 -2.79
CA SER A 36 0.84 21.21 -3.62
C SER A 36 0.95 20.45 -4.95
N ARG A 37 1.30 21.12 -6.06
CA ARG A 37 1.56 20.54 -7.39
C ARG A 37 2.31 19.20 -7.37
N ARG A 38 3.33 19.08 -6.51
CA ARG A 38 4.14 17.86 -6.40
C ARG A 38 3.39 16.66 -5.80
N ARG A 39 2.43 16.89 -4.90
CA ARG A 39 1.72 15.84 -4.16
C ARG A 39 0.33 15.56 -4.70
N ASP A 40 -0.27 16.51 -5.39
CA ASP A 40 -1.63 16.38 -5.89
C ASP A 40 -1.71 15.33 -7.01
N PRO A 41 -2.56 14.28 -6.87
CA PRO A 41 -2.78 13.29 -7.92
C PRO A 41 -3.36 13.88 -9.21
N MET A 42 -4.10 14.98 -9.14
CA MET A 42 -4.70 15.65 -10.30
C MET A 42 -3.68 16.45 -11.10
N TYR A 43 -2.47 16.67 -10.57
CA TYR A 43 -1.41 17.39 -11.25
C TYR A 43 -0.25 16.47 -11.70
N LYS A 44 -0.58 15.24 -12.07
CA LYS A 44 0.35 14.24 -12.64
C LYS A 44 0.20 14.15 -14.14
N GLY A 45 1.32 13.92 -14.83
CA GLY A 45 1.34 13.85 -16.29
C GLY A 45 2.51 14.58 -16.94
N THR A 46 3.59 14.83 -16.21
CA THR A 46 4.85 15.28 -16.85
C THR A 46 5.48 14.13 -17.65
N ASP A 47 6.36 14.43 -18.60
CA ASP A 47 7.09 13.39 -19.35
C ASP A 47 7.82 12.42 -18.42
N ALA A 48 8.39 12.94 -17.32
CA ALA A 48 9.03 12.13 -16.29
C ALA A 48 8.03 11.22 -15.54
N ASP A 49 6.81 11.70 -15.29
CA ASP A 49 5.75 10.88 -14.68
C ASP A 49 5.34 9.73 -15.61
N HIS A 50 5.16 10.02 -16.91
CA HIS A 50 4.84 9.04 -17.94
C HIS A 50 5.94 7.99 -18.08
N ALA A 51 7.21 8.41 -18.12
CA ALA A 51 8.35 7.50 -18.21
C ALA A 51 8.44 6.55 -16.99
N LYS A 52 8.23 7.09 -15.77
CA LYS A 52 8.13 6.28 -14.55
C LYS A 52 6.97 5.31 -14.57
N ALA A 53 5.80 5.76 -15.01
CA ALA A 53 4.58 4.96 -15.10
C ALA A 53 4.74 3.80 -16.09
N GLU A 54 5.29 4.07 -17.28
CA GLU A 54 5.56 3.08 -18.30
C GLU A 54 6.58 2.04 -17.83
N TRP A 55 7.69 2.50 -17.26
CA TRP A 55 8.71 1.63 -16.71
C TRP A 55 8.14 0.68 -15.65
N PHE A 56 7.34 1.19 -14.71
CA PHE A 56 6.69 0.33 -13.73
C PHE A 56 5.72 -0.66 -14.36
N ALA A 57 4.95 -0.24 -15.36
CA ALA A 57 4.00 -1.12 -16.04
C ALA A 57 4.69 -2.32 -16.70
N GLN A 58 5.87 -2.12 -17.29
CA GLN A 58 6.68 -3.21 -17.85
C GLN A 58 7.11 -4.21 -16.75
N LEU A 59 7.61 -3.71 -15.62
CA LEU A 59 8.01 -4.55 -14.49
C LEU A 59 6.81 -5.30 -13.89
N TRP A 60 5.68 -4.63 -13.75
CA TRP A 60 4.43 -5.20 -13.25
C TRP A 60 3.93 -6.32 -14.17
N GLN A 61 3.91 -6.11 -15.50
CA GLN A 61 3.51 -7.12 -16.47
C GLN A 61 4.34 -8.40 -16.34
N GLN A 62 5.65 -8.27 -16.18
CA GLN A 62 6.52 -9.43 -15.96
C GLN A 62 6.24 -10.10 -14.61
N ALA A 63 5.98 -9.32 -13.56
CA ALA A 63 5.68 -9.85 -12.24
C ALA A 63 4.34 -10.61 -12.16
N VAL A 64 3.37 -10.27 -13.01
CA VAL A 64 2.08 -10.96 -13.06
C VAL A 64 2.02 -12.09 -14.09
N LYS A 65 2.93 -12.13 -15.08
CA LYS A 65 2.91 -13.11 -16.18
C LYS A 65 2.82 -14.58 -15.76
N GLN A 66 3.42 -14.94 -14.62
CA GLN A 66 3.43 -16.31 -14.09
C GLN A 66 2.46 -16.51 -12.92
N ARG A 67 1.60 -15.53 -12.63
CA ARG A 67 0.64 -15.57 -11.53
C ARG A 67 -0.74 -15.89 -12.06
N GLU A 68 -1.56 -16.53 -11.23
CA GLU A 68 -2.98 -16.78 -11.52
C GLU A 68 -3.82 -15.50 -11.46
N SER A 69 -3.31 -14.44 -10.84
CA SER A 69 -3.95 -13.13 -10.75
C SER A 69 -2.98 -12.02 -11.14
N ASP A 70 -3.50 -11.06 -11.89
CA ASP A 70 -2.88 -9.77 -12.24
C ASP A 70 -2.85 -8.78 -11.06
N ARG A 71 -3.43 -9.14 -9.92
CA ARG A 71 -3.44 -8.31 -8.72
C ARG A 71 -2.24 -8.67 -7.84
N ILE A 72 -1.29 -7.76 -7.74
CA ILE A 72 -0.05 -7.96 -6.99
C ILE A 72 0.24 -6.82 -6.02
N HIS A 73 0.84 -7.12 -4.88
CA HIS A 73 1.37 -6.06 -4.01
C HIS A 73 2.65 -5.47 -4.61
N VAL A 74 2.92 -4.18 -4.41
CA VAL A 74 4.16 -3.52 -4.92
C VAL A 74 5.42 -4.26 -4.45
N ARG A 75 5.44 -4.71 -3.18
CA ARG A 75 6.50 -5.57 -2.63
C ARG A 75 6.72 -6.88 -3.42
N GLY A 76 5.65 -7.44 -3.99
CA GLY A 76 5.75 -8.61 -4.85
C GLY A 76 6.48 -8.30 -6.15
N VAL A 77 6.18 -7.15 -6.76
CA VAL A 77 6.92 -6.66 -7.95
C VAL A 77 8.38 -6.43 -7.59
N HIS A 78 8.66 -5.75 -6.47
CA HIS A 78 10.01 -5.48 -5.99
C HIS A 78 10.86 -6.75 -5.87
N TYR A 79 10.32 -7.82 -5.29
CA TYR A 79 11.04 -9.08 -5.19
C TYR A 79 11.19 -9.80 -6.53
N THR A 80 10.18 -9.76 -7.41
CA THR A 80 10.35 -10.32 -8.76
C THR A 80 11.49 -9.63 -9.49
N VAL A 81 11.56 -8.30 -9.43
CA VAL A 81 12.60 -7.49 -10.07
C VAL A 81 13.97 -7.83 -9.48
N TYR A 82 14.11 -7.80 -8.15
CA TYR A 82 15.36 -8.13 -7.47
C TYR A 82 15.85 -9.55 -7.73
N MET A 83 14.93 -10.53 -7.84
CA MET A 83 15.28 -11.93 -8.08
C MET A 83 15.48 -12.28 -9.57
N SER A 84 15.25 -11.32 -10.47
CA SER A 84 15.39 -11.54 -11.91
C SER A 84 16.76 -11.10 -12.40
N ASP A 85 17.27 -11.75 -13.44
CA ASP A 85 18.45 -11.30 -14.18
C ASP A 85 18.12 -10.12 -15.14
N MET A 86 17.06 -9.35 -14.86
CA MET A 86 16.67 -8.21 -15.70
C MET A 86 17.62 -7.04 -15.45
N ASP A 87 18.03 -6.39 -16.53
CA ASP A 87 18.65 -5.08 -16.43
C ASP A 87 17.54 -4.04 -16.16
N VAL A 88 17.62 -3.41 -14.99
CA VAL A 88 16.54 -2.57 -14.44
C VAL A 88 17.10 -1.17 -14.28
N GLU A 89 17.23 -0.48 -15.40
CA GLU A 89 17.62 0.92 -15.44
C GLU A 89 16.38 1.81 -15.20
N PRO A 90 16.43 2.74 -14.23
CA PRO A 90 15.32 3.65 -13.97
C PRO A 90 15.23 4.72 -15.07
N PRO A 91 14.03 5.13 -15.46
CA PRO A 91 13.82 6.05 -16.60
C PRO A 91 14.13 7.52 -16.27
N THR A 92 14.47 7.80 -15.01
CA THR A 92 14.81 9.15 -14.54
C THR A 92 15.96 9.05 -13.56
N ASP A 93 16.66 10.16 -13.33
CA ASP A 93 17.72 10.25 -12.34
C ASP A 93 17.22 9.74 -10.99
N CYS A 94 17.68 8.54 -10.68
CA CYS A 94 17.59 7.98 -9.35
C CYS A 94 18.98 8.04 -8.74
N SER A 95 19.05 7.75 -7.46
CA SER A 95 20.26 8.02 -6.70
C SER A 95 20.99 6.73 -6.28
N TRP A 96 20.66 5.63 -6.95
CA TRP A 96 21.26 4.31 -6.82
C TRP A 96 21.79 3.83 -8.18
N ASP A 97 22.96 3.19 -8.18
CA ASP A 97 23.61 2.72 -9.42
C ASP A 97 23.11 1.35 -9.88
N THR A 98 22.54 0.56 -8.96
CA THR A 98 22.00 -0.79 -9.22
C THR A 98 20.71 -1.01 -8.45
N TYR A 99 19.76 -1.71 -9.05
CA TYR A 99 18.53 -2.09 -8.37
C TYR A 99 18.82 -3.21 -7.35
N ASP A 100 18.55 -2.94 -6.07
CA ASP A 100 18.82 -3.87 -4.96
C ASP A 100 17.62 -3.90 -3.99
N ASN A 101 17.58 -4.87 -3.08
CA ASN A 101 16.55 -5.02 -2.04
C ASN A 101 16.73 -4.00 -0.91
N THR A 102 16.72 -2.71 -1.28
CA THR A 102 16.85 -1.58 -0.37
C THR A 102 15.54 -0.81 -0.27
N GLN A 103 15.36 -0.11 0.85
CA GLN A 103 14.19 0.77 1.05
C GLN A 103 14.11 1.88 0.00
N ARG A 104 15.24 2.30 -0.57
CA ARG A 104 15.31 3.36 -1.57
C ARG A 104 14.80 2.89 -2.93
N CYS A 105 15.25 1.74 -3.41
CA CYS A 105 14.74 1.13 -4.64
C CYS A 105 13.26 0.80 -4.50
N TYR A 106 12.84 0.28 -3.34
CA TYR A 106 11.44 0.04 -3.03
C TYR A 106 10.59 1.33 -3.05
N GLY A 107 11.06 2.41 -2.43
CA GLY A 107 10.35 3.69 -2.41
C GLY A 107 10.20 4.32 -3.80
N TYR A 108 11.23 4.22 -4.63
CA TYR A 108 11.17 4.65 -6.03
C TYR A 108 10.14 3.83 -6.82
N LEU A 109 10.16 2.50 -6.64
CA LEU A 109 9.19 1.60 -7.26
C LEU A 109 7.75 1.93 -6.83
N GLU A 110 7.54 2.24 -5.55
CA GLU A 110 6.24 2.62 -4.99
C GLU A 110 5.71 3.94 -5.59
N GLU A 111 6.57 4.94 -5.76
CA GLU A 111 6.22 6.18 -6.47
C GLU A 111 5.77 5.88 -7.91
N CYS A 112 6.55 5.06 -8.63
CA CYS A 112 6.22 4.70 -10.01
C CYS A 112 4.91 3.89 -10.09
N ALA A 113 4.62 3.03 -9.10
CA ALA A 113 3.36 2.29 -9.01
C ALA A 113 2.13 3.19 -8.81
N VAL A 114 2.29 4.32 -8.11
CA VAL A 114 1.24 5.32 -7.96
C VAL A 114 1.00 6.02 -9.30
N LEU A 115 2.07 6.47 -9.98
CA LEU A 115 2.00 7.12 -11.28
C LEU A 115 1.36 6.20 -12.35
N ALA A 116 1.78 4.93 -12.40
CA ALA A 116 1.24 3.95 -13.34
C ALA A 116 -0.28 3.77 -13.22
N ARG A 117 -0.83 3.87 -12.00
CA ARG A 117 -2.27 3.80 -11.76
C ARG A 117 -2.97 5.10 -12.12
N ILE A 118 -2.45 6.24 -11.67
CA ILE A 118 -3.06 7.56 -11.94
C ILE A 118 -3.12 7.85 -13.43
N LEU A 119 -2.05 7.50 -14.17
CA LEU A 119 -1.94 7.74 -15.60
C LEU A 119 -2.48 6.59 -16.46
N GLY A 120 -3.03 5.52 -15.84
CA GLY A 120 -3.70 4.44 -16.56
C GLY A 120 -2.80 3.47 -17.32
N TYR A 121 -1.51 3.38 -16.99
CA TYR A 121 -0.59 2.40 -17.58
C TYR A 121 -0.82 0.97 -17.05
N ILE A 122 -1.45 0.86 -15.87
CA ILE A 122 -1.93 -0.41 -15.31
C ILE A 122 -3.35 -0.22 -14.76
N PRO A 123 -4.14 -1.30 -14.61
CA PRO A 123 -5.43 -1.23 -13.94
C PRO A 123 -5.32 -0.67 -12.52
N LEU A 124 -6.29 0.15 -12.10
CA LEU A 124 -6.30 0.76 -10.76
C LEU A 124 -6.22 -0.28 -9.63
N ASP A 125 -6.82 -1.45 -9.84
CA ASP A 125 -6.85 -2.59 -8.91
C ASP A 125 -5.74 -3.63 -9.16
N GLY A 126 -4.87 -3.41 -10.15
CA GLY A 126 -3.72 -4.25 -10.45
C GLY A 126 -2.63 -4.22 -9.36
N ILE A 127 -2.66 -3.19 -8.51
CA ILE A 127 -1.90 -3.14 -7.25
C ILE A 127 -2.84 -3.26 -6.06
N ILE A 128 -2.59 -4.27 -5.23
CA ILE A 128 -3.32 -4.47 -3.97
C ILE A 128 -2.44 -4.07 -2.79
N ASP A 129 -2.99 -3.26 -1.88
CA ASP A 129 -2.39 -3.02 -0.57
C ASP A 129 -2.86 -4.13 0.38
N LYS A 130 -1.93 -5.01 0.77
CA LYS A 130 -2.14 -5.99 1.82
C LYS A 130 -1.67 -5.39 3.13
N ARG A 131 -2.24 -4.25 3.53
CA ARG A 131 -2.20 -3.87 4.94
C ARG A 131 -2.81 -5.01 5.72
N ALA A 132 -2.00 -5.58 6.60
CA ALA A 132 -2.21 -6.84 7.30
C ALA A 132 -3.69 -7.18 7.45
N ASP A 133 -4.11 -8.27 6.80
CA ASP A 133 -5.26 -9.04 7.26
C ASP A 133 -5.12 -9.14 8.77
N THR A 134 -6.00 -8.45 9.50
CA THR A 134 -5.88 -8.30 10.94
C THR A 134 -6.34 -9.60 11.56
N ARG A 135 -5.61 -10.68 11.29
CA ARG A 135 -5.76 -11.94 11.96
C ARG A 135 -5.30 -11.67 13.38
N THR A 136 -6.24 -11.63 14.32
CA THR A 136 -5.94 -11.65 15.75
C THR A 136 -5.08 -12.88 16.03
N VAL A 137 -3.76 -12.70 16.15
CA VAL A 137 -2.81 -13.81 16.36
C VAL A 137 -2.81 -14.28 17.83
N THR A 138 -3.41 -13.53 18.74
CA THR A 138 -3.38 -13.88 20.17
C THR A 138 -4.69 -13.58 20.86
N GLU A 139 -5.38 -14.64 21.26
CA GLU A 139 -6.52 -14.57 22.16
C GLU A 139 -6.05 -15.03 23.55
N TYR A 140 -5.89 -14.09 24.49
CA TYR A 140 -5.39 -14.37 25.84
C TYR A 140 -6.47 -15.08 26.70
N HIS A 141 -6.72 -16.36 26.42
CA HIS A 141 -7.65 -17.19 27.21
C HIS A 141 -7.16 -17.45 28.65
N ILE A 142 -5.85 -17.45 28.86
CA ILE A 142 -5.24 -17.87 30.14
C ILE A 142 -5.35 -16.79 31.22
N LEU A 143 -5.31 -15.50 30.84
CA LEU A 143 -5.47 -14.39 31.79
C LEU A 143 -6.90 -14.31 32.36
N ARG A 144 -7.91 -14.66 31.55
CA ARG A 144 -9.31 -14.63 32.01
C ARG A 144 -9.65 -15.79 32.96
N MET A 145 -9.01 -16.95 32.81
CA MET A 145 -9.12 -18.05 33.77
C MET A 145 -8.43 -17.75 35.09
N LEU A 146 -7.22 -17.17 35.07
CA LEU A 146 -6.46 -16.85 36.29
C LEU A 146 -7.12 -15.72 37.11
N ILE A 147 -7.64 -14.68 36.45
CA ILE A 147 -8.40 -13.62 37.12
C ILE A 147 -9.68 -14.18 37.76
N ASN A 148 -10.44 -15.02 37.05
CA ASN A 148 -11.64 -15.66 37.59
C ASN A 148 -11.34 -16.66 38.72
N LEU A 149 -10.19 -17.35 38.67
CA LEU A 149 -9.75 -18.27 39.71
C LEU A 149 -9.29 -17.52 40.97
N GLN A 150 -8.56 -16.39 40.83
CA GLN A 150 -8.22 -15.53 41.96
C GLN A 150 -9.45 -14.90 42.61
N MET A 151 -10.44 -14.46 41.83
CA MET A 151 -11.70 -13.92 42.34
C MET A 151 -12.53 -14.98 43.11
N LYS A 152 -12.54 -16.24 42.65
CA LYS A 152 -13.20 -17.34 43.36
C LYS A 152 -12.47 -17.77 44.63
N LEU A 153 -11.13 -17.84 44.61
CA LEU A 153 -10.33 -18.23 45.77
C LEU A 153 -10.26 -17.13 46.85
N GLY A 154 -10.38 -15.86 46.47
CA GLY A 154 -10.44 -14.73 47.41
C GLY A 154 -11.74 -14.68 48.23
N ASN A 155 -12.84 -15.26 47.72
CA ASN A 155 -14.15 -15.22 48.39
C ASN A 155 -14.43 -16.44 49.30
N SER A 156 -13.57 -17.47 49.29
CA SER A 156 -13.74 -18.70 50.08
C SER A 156 -13.02 -18.71 51.43
N ARG A 157 -12.31 -17.64 51.81
CA ARG A 157 -11.58 -17.55 53.10
C ARG A 157 -12.30 -16.78 54.21
N ALA A 158 -13.55 -16.35 53.99
CA ALA A 158 -14.31 -15.54 54.95
C ALA A 158 -15.51 -16.29 55.59
N GLY A 159 -15.48 -17.62 55.66
CA GLY A 159 -16.62 -18.38 56.15
C GLY A 159 -16.29 -19.74 56.71
N ASP A 160 -15.38 -19.83 57.69
CA ASP A 160 -15.40 -20.93 58.67
C ASP A 160 -14.53 -20.58 59.90
N SER A 161 -15.17 -19.96 60.90
CA SER A 161 -14.72 -19.99 62.29
C SER A 161 -15.86 -19.61 63.24
N LYS A 162 -16.67 -20.59 63.65
CA LYS A 162 -17.28 -20.58 64.99
C LYS A 162 -16.84 -21.82 65.75
N SER A 163 -15.72 -21.65 66.44
CA SER A 163 -15.31 -22.44 67.60
C SER A 163 -16.17 -22.07 68.81
N GLY A 164 -16.38 -22.99 69.74
CA GLY A 164 -16.51 -22.60 71.16
C GLY A 164 -17.48 -23.41 72.00
N ALA A 165 -16.93 -24.41 72.68
CA ALA A 165 -17.45 -25.14 73.83
C ALA A 165 -18.23 -24.29 74.87
N LYS A 166 -19.23 -24.91 75.51
CA LYS A 166 -19.68 -24.55 76.86
C LYS A 166 -19.60 -25.78 77.77
N ILE A 167 -18.70 -25.70 78.75
CA ILE A 167 -18.68 -26.52 79.98
C ILE A 167 -18.51 -25.54 81.15
N GLY A 168 -19.29 -25.76 82.22
CA GLY A 168 -19.26 -25.02 83.50
C GLY A 168 -20.70 -24.66 83.93
N ARG A 169 -21.24 -25.11 85.06
CA ARG A 169 -20.70 -25.66 86.32
C ARG A 169 -21.43 -26.93 86.72
#